data_AF-Q2KV79-F1
#
_entry.id   AF-Q2KV79-F1
#
_cell.length_a   1.000
_cell.length_b   1.000
_cell.length_c   1.000
_cell.angle_alpha   90.00
_cell.angle_beta   90.00
_cell.angle_gamma   90.00
#
_symmetry.space_group_name_H-M   'P 1'
#
loop_
_entity.id
_entity.type
_entity.pdbx_description
1 polymer ?
#
loop_
_entity_poly.entity_id
_entity_poly.type
_entity_poly.pdbx_seq_one_letter_code
_entity_poly.pdbx_strand_id
1 'polypeptide(L)' 'MKALFLICFSALLSGCVSGQFAHPGPPHPGAVNPYSSGGFHDAGPNYPDTGR' A
#
# COMPACT_ATOMS: atom_id res chain seq x y z
N MET A 1 -31.49 -20.79 11.19
CA MET A 1 -31.39 -19.33 11.45
C MET A 1 -29.98 -18.90 11.88
N LYS A 2 -29.31 -19.59 12.81
CA LYS A 2 -27.92 -19.28 13.25
C LYS A 2 -26.88 -19.22 12.12
N ALA A 3 -26.91 -20.17 11.19
CA ALA A 3 -25.96 -20.24 10.08
C ALA A 3 -26.03 -19.02 9.13
N LEU A 4 -27.24 -18.52 8.88
CA LEU A 4 -27.44 -17.31 8.06
C LEU A 4 -26.81 -16.08 8.72
N PHE A 5 -26.93 -15.98 10.04
CA PHE A 5 -26.36 -14.88 10.82
C PHE A 5 -24.83 -14.88 10.76
N LEU A 6 -24.20 -16.06 10.84
CA LEU A 6 -22.74 -16.20 10.74
C LEU A 6 -22.21 -15.82 9.35
N ILE A 7 -22.94 -16.18 8.29
CA ILE A 7 -22.58 -15.83 6.91
C ILE A 7 -22.70 -14.32 6.69
N CYS A 8 -23.79 -13.70 7.14
CA CYS A 8 -23.94 -12.25 7.05
C CYS A 8 -22.86 -11.50 7.84
N PHE A 9 -22.54 -11.97 9.05
CA PHE A 9 -21.54 -11.32 9.89
C PHE A 9 -20.13 -11.41 9.28
N SER A 10 -19.75 -12.58 8.76
CA SER A 10 -18.44 -12.76 8.09
C SER A 10 -18.30 -11.93 6.82
N ALA A 11 -19.36 -11.79 6.01
CA ALA A 11 -19.35 -10.93 4.84
C ALA A 11 -19.14 -9.45 5.19
N LEU A 12 -19.74 -8.98 6.29
CA LEU A 12 -19.57 -7.61 6.78
C LEU A 12 -18.14 -7.34 7.29
N LEU A 13 -17.51 -8.31 7.95
CA LEU A 13 -16.13 -8.15 8.45
C LEU A 13 -15.08 -8.16 7.34
N SER A 14 -15.35 -8.83 6.20
CA SER A 14 -14.40 -8.89 5.08
C SER A 14 -14.10 -7.52 4.44
N GLY A 15 -14.94 -6.49 4.68
CA GLY A 15 -14.74 -5.14 4.18
C GLY A 15 -13.89 -4.23 5.10
N CYS A 16 -13.69 -4.60 6.37
CA CYS A 16 -13.05 -3.73 7.36
C CYS A 16 -11.53 -3.53 7.19
N VAL A 17 -10.86 -4.31 6.33
CA VAL A 17 -9.41 -4.18 6.05
C VAL A 17 -9.15 -3.88 4.57
N SER A 18 -9.97 -3.02 3.96
CA SER A 18 -9.82 -2.67 2.55
C SER A 18 -8.94 -1.43 2.35
N GLY A 19 -7.76 -1.63 1.73
CA GLY A 19 -7.08 -0.59 0.95
C GLY A 19 -6.04 0.29 1.64
N GLN A 20 -6.08 0.47 2.97
CA GLN A 20 -5.17 1.40 3.66
C GLN A 20 -3.68 1.05 3.53
N PHE A 21 -3.35 -0.24 3.32
CA PHE A 21 -1.98 -0.74 3.19
C PHE A 21 -1.65 -1.21 1.76
N ALA A 22 -2.58 -1.09 0.82
CA ALA A 22 -2.37 -1.49 -0.58
C ALA A 22 -1.41 -0.54 -1.31
N HIS A 23 -1.25 0.68 -0.79
CA HIS A 23 -0.28 1.66 -1.25
C HIS A 23 0.64 1.97 -0.07
N PRO A 24 1.87 1.43 -0.03
CA PRO A 24 2.89 1.99 0.83
C PRO A 24 2.93 3.49 0.56
N GLY A 25 2.82 4.31 1.60
CA GLY A 25 2.91 5.76 1.45
C GLY A 25 4.19 6.16 0.72
N PRO A 26 4.31 7.42 0.27
CA PRO A 26 5.56 7.89 -0.33
C PRO A 26 6.73 7.50 0.59
N PRO A 27 7.84 6.98 0.04
CA PRO A 27 9.05 6.68 0.77
C PRO A 27 9.45 7.88 1.62
N HIS A 28 10.00 7.60 2.80
CA HIS A 28 10.51 8.66 3.65
C HIS A 28 11.56 9.50 2.89
N PRO A 29 11.72 10.80 3.20
CA PRO A 29 12.76 11.62 2.59
C PRO A 29 14.13 10.94 2.69
N GLY A 30 14.81 10.81 1.55
CA GLY A 30 16.11 10.13 1.44
C GLY A 30 16.05 8.61 1.23
N ALA A 31 14.87 8.00 1.08
CA ALA A 31 14.77 6.60 0.68
C ALA A 31 15.32 6.38 -0.75
N VAL A 32 16.14 5.34 -0.93
CA VAL A 32 16.65 4.92 -2.25
C VAL A 32 15.54 4.17 -2.99
N ASN A 33 15.32 4.49 -4.26
CA ASN A 33 14.53 3.64 -5.15
C ASN A 33 15.27 2.30 -5.38
N PRO A 34 14.76 1.14 -4.91
CA PRO A 34 15.46 -0.15 -5.06
C PRO A 34 15.49 -0.65 -6.51
N TYR A 35 14.68 -0.07 -7.40
CA TYR A 35 14.68 -0.38 -8.83
C TYR A 35 15.64 0.51 -9.63
N SER A 36 16.26 1.48 -8.96
CA SER A 36 17.24 2.38 -9.57
C SER A 36 18.60 1.71 -9.70
N SER A 37 19.23 1.89 -10.85
CA SER A 37 20.66 1.62 -11.06
C SER A 37 21.53 2.89 -10.94
N GLY A 38 20.93 4.08 -10.79
CA GLY A 38 21.56 5.39 -10.85
C GLY A 38 21.63 6.18 -9.53
N GLY A 39 20.90 5.78 -8.48
CA GLY A 39 20.99 6.36 -7.14
C GLY A 39 19.69 6.95 -6.56
N PHE A 40 19.80 7.68 -5.46
CA PHE A 40 18.70 8.20 -4.64
C PHE A 40 17.71 9.14 -5.36
N HIS A 41 18.03 9.58 -6.58
CA HIS A 41 17.24 10.57 -7.32
C HIS A 41 16.37 9.96 -8.41
N ASP A 42 16.56 8.68 -8.74
CA ASP A 42 15.82 8.04 -9.81
C ASP A 42 14.36 7.79 -9.39
N ALA A 43 13.43 8.33 -10.17
CA ALA A 43 12.01 8.11 -9.98
C ALA A 43 11.60 6.63 -10.15
N GLY A 44 10.50 6.24 -9.50
CA GLY A 44 9.96 4.89 -9.60
C GLY A 44 8.54 4.77 -9.02
N PRO A 45 7.92 3.58 -9.04
CA PRO A 45 6.62 3.38 -8.41
C PRO A 45 6.67 3.76 -6.92
N ASN A 46 5.98 4.86 -6.59
CA ASN A 46 5.99 5.55 -5.29
C ASN A 46 7.24 6.37 -4.95
N TYR A 47 8.33 6.33 -5.73
CA TYR A 47 9.51 7.17 -5.51
C TYR A 47 9.41 8.43 -6.39
N PRO A 48 9.18 9.62 -5.82
CA PRO A 48 9.15 10.85 -6.60
C PRO A 48 10.52 11.15 -7.19
N ASP A 49 10.55 11.81 -8.35
CA ASP A 49 11.79 12.42 -8.85
C ASP A 49 12.23 13.49 -7.84
N THR A 50 13.32 13.23 -7.13
CA THR A 50 13.86 14.16 -6.14
C THR A 50 14.93 15.07 -6.72
N GLY A 51 14.98 15.15 -8.06
CA GLY A 51 15.87 15.97 -8.87
C GLY A 51 16.64 17.04 -8.12
N ARG A 52 17.96 17.04 -8.31
CA ARG A 52 18.83 18.03 -7.72
C ARG A 52 18.62 19.41 -8.33
#